data_AF-A0A7Y5NL92-F1
#
_entry.id   AF-A0A7Y5NL92-F1
#
_cell.length_a   1.000
_cell.length_b   1.000
_cell.length_c   1.000
_cell.angle_alpha   90.00
_cell.angle_beta   90.00
_cell.angle_gamma   90.00
#
_symmetry.space_group_name_H-M   'P 1'
#
loop_
_entity.id
_entity.type
_entity.pdbx_description
1 polymer ?
#
loop_
_entity_poly.entity_id
_entity_poly.type
_entity_poly.pdbx_seq_one_letter_code
_entity_poly.pdbx_strand_id
1 'polypeptide(L)'
;MNKRLMVALAALALPLWLQGCGASISDDADGNDDECGPAPGEAAGCGFDWMCVDGSWELVEVPTFAPCVECPASQPADGSACEEIGQECQYEVEYGCDDFPETITSQCTENGWMSFWPRCQPEPECPDTPPQAGTDCTGWDFAYYCSYEVDCGELGLLDMHCDFSTTPPLWVVDGGSDCVPTDCSAVTDAGVCNTTGGCQWLVPGCANDGQISITEGCYPVDDCLVTNECGPEEICVPEIYDPCIDGGCGACGIEYHVCEPAKLGG
;
A
#
# COMPACT_ATOMS: atom_id res chain seq x y z
N MET A 1 68.91 -23.21 7.97
CA MET A 1 68.34 -22.49 9.12
C MET A 1 67.30 -21.52 8.59
N ASN A 2 66.01 -21.77 8.85
CA ASN A 2 64.98 -20.72 8.92
C ASN A 2 63.76 -21.31 9.63
N LYS A 3 63.37 -20.63 10.71
CA LYS A 3 62.44 -21.08 11.74
C LYS A 3 61.00 -20.99 11.24
N ARG A 4 60.24 -22.06 11.47
CA ARG A 4 58.79 -22.14 11.33
C ARG A 4 58.14 -21.28 12.42
N LEU A 5 57.21 -20.40 12.03
CA LEU A 5 56.28 -19.74 12.95
C LEU A 5 54.94 -20.48 12.82
N MET A 6 54.58 -21.25 13.84
CA MET A 6 53.23 -21.83 13.98
C MET A 6 52.40 -20.85 14.79
N VAL A 7 51.34 -20.31 14.18
CA VAL A 7 50.28 -19.60 14.89
C VAL A 7 49.20 -20.62 15.23
N ALA A 8 48.99 -20.85 16.51
CA ALA A 8 47.90 -21.67 17.01
C ALA A 8 46.62 -20.82 17.05
N LEU A 9 45.67 -21.10 16.15
CA LEU A 9 44.29 -20.64 16.30
C LEU A 9 43.61 -21.51 17.36
N ALA A 10 43.21 -20.90 18.46
CA ALA A 10 42.28 -21.50 19.42
C ALA A 10 40.86 -21.28 18.88
N ALA A 11 40.20 -22.37 18.47
CA ALA A 11 38.79 -22.38 18.12
C ALA A 11 37.96 -22.34 19.42
N LEU A 12 37.29 -21.21 19.66
CA LEU A 12 36.22 -21.09 20.64
C LEU A 12 34.96 -21.71 20.04
N ALA A 13 34.51 -22.82 20.63
CA ALA A 13 33.21 -23.42 20.33
C ALA A 13 32.14 -22.67 21.13
N LEU A 14 31.27 -21.93 20.43
CA LEU A 14 30.02 -21.40 20.97
C LEU A 14 28.90 -22.42 20.71
N PRO A 15 28.05 -22.74 21.70
CA PRO A 15 26.84 -23.52 21.46
C PRO A 15 25.76 -22.61 20.85
N LEU A 16 25.53 -22.77 19.54
CA LEU A 16 24.35 -22.26 18.83
C LEU A 16 23.27 -23.35 18.87
N TRP A 17 22.27 -23.18 19.73
CA TRP A 17 21.07 -24.03 19.77
C TRP A 17 19.87 -23.17 20.16
N LEU A 18 19.20 -22.60 19.16
CA LEU A 18 17.81 -22.12 19.21
C LEU A 18 17.26 -22.30 17.79
N GLN A 19 16.63 -23.44 17.51
CA GLN A 19 15.87 -23.66 16.28
C GLN A 19 14.40 -23.83 16.67
N GLY A 20 13.59 -22.79 16.43
CA GLY A 20 12.18 -22.74 16.81
C GLY A 20 11.27 -23.28 15.71
N CYS A 21 10.56 -24.36 16.00
CA CYS A 21 9.28 -24.70 15.34
C CYS A 21 8.18 -23.93 16.10
N GLY A 22 7.37 -23.14 15.38
CA GLY A 22 6.30 -22.35 16.00
C GLY A 22 5.16 -23.25 16.50
N ALA A 23 4.77 -23.11 17.77
CA ALA A 23 3.54 -23.67 18.31
C ALA A 23 2.39 -22.69 18.04
N SER A 24 1.27 -23.17 17.50
CA SER A 24 0.06 -22.36 17.30
C SER A 24 -0.80 -22.38 18.57
N ILE A 25 -1.02 -21.22 19.19
CA ILE A 25 -1.93 -21.08 20.33
C ILE A 25 -3.35 -20.82 19.80
N SER A 26 -4.32 -21.65 20.18
CA SER A 26 -5.75 -21.37 19.98
C SER A 26 -6.37 -20.88 21.29
N ASP A 27 -6.51 -19.56 21.45
CA ASP A 27 -7.33 -18.99 22.53
C ASP A 27 -8.81 -19.05 22.09
N ASP A 28 -9.60 -19.92 22.72
CA ASP A 28 -11.06 -19.91 22.60
C ASP A 28 -11.61 -18.70 23.36
N ALA A 29 -11.71 -17.58 22.66
CA ALA A 29 -12.02 -16.24 23.17
C ALA A 29 -13.52 -15.98 23.46
N ASP A 30 -14.20 -16.87 24.19
CA ASP A 30 -15.59 -16.65 24.63
C ASP A 30 -15.68 -16.61 26.17
N GLY A 31 -15.27 -15.44 26.71
CA GLY A 31 -15.00 -15.12 28.12
C GLY A 31 -15.99 -15.63 29.18
N ASN A 32 -15.49 -16.53 30.02
CA ASN A 32 -15.90 -16.60 31.41
C ASN A 32 -14.78 -17.21 32.28
N ASP A 33 -14.13 -16.32 33.00
CA ASP A 33 -12.71 -16.39 33.35
C ASP A 33 -12.36 -17.14 34.65
N ASP A 34 -11.70 -18.30 34.51
CA ASP A 34 -10.75 -18.93 35.46
C ASP A 34 -9.48 -19.37 34.68
N GLU A 35 -9.11 -18.50 33.72
CA GLU A 35 -8.51 -18.77 32.41
C GLU A 35 -6.97 -18.73 32.36
N CYS A 36 -6.35 -19.54 31.49
CA CYS A 36 -4.88 -19.51 31.32
C CYS A 36 -4.40 -18.21 30.64
N GLY A 37 -3.29 -17.67 31.14
CA GLY A 37 -2.39 -16.70 30.52
C GLY A 37 -0.97 -17.30 30.37
N PRO A 38 0.07 -16.57 29.93
CA PRO A 38 1.11 -17.09 29.03
C PRO A 38 1.88 -18.31 29.59
N ALA A 39 1.66 -19.46 28.98
CA ALA A 39 2.73 -20.39 28.66
C ALA A 39 2.72 -20.55 27.13
N PRO A 40 3.81 -20.97 26.48
CA PRO A 40 5.05 -21.50 27.03
C PRO A 40 6.33 -20.90 26.42
N GLY A 41 7.47 -21.23 27.03
CA GLY A 41 8.73 -21.55 26.35
C GLY A 41 9.42 -22.69 27.11
N GLU A 42 10.12 -23.68 26.54
CA GLU A 42 10.19 -24.14 25.15
C GLU A 42 9.59 -25.55 25.06
N ALA A 43 8.76 -25.78 24.04
CA ALA A 43 8.86 -27.02 23.27
C ALA A 43 9.20 -26.63 21.83
N ALA A 44 10.50 -26.40 21.60
CA ALA A 44 11.09 -26.30 20.27
C ALA A 44 11.16 -27.72 19.65
N GLY A 45 10.00 -28.27 19.26
CA GLY A 45 9.94 -29.58 18.63
C GLY A 45 8.53 -29.99 18.25
N CYS A 46 8.41 -30.68 17.12
CA CYS A 46 7.14 -31.28 16.68
C CYS A 46 6.68 -32.34 17.70
N GLY A 47 5.38 -32.41 18.00
CA GLY A 47 4.78 -33.51 18.77
C GLY A 47 4.19 -33.15 20.13
N PHE A 48 4.24 -31.88 20.55
CA PHE A 48 3.56 -31.42 21.75
C PHE A 48 2.82 -30.13 21.46
N ASP A 49 1.57 -30.05 21.89
CA ASP A 49 0.83 -28.81 21.91
C ASP A 49 0.55 -28.45 23.37
N TRP A 50 0.56 -27.15 23.67
CA TRP A 50 0.18 -26.67 24.98
C TRP A 50 -1.28 -26.25 24.90
N MET A 51 -2.13 -26.84 25.73
CA MET A 51 -3.52 -26.40 25.85
C MET A 51 -3.82 -25.95 27.26
N CYS A 52 -4.63 -24.90 27.36
CA CYS A 52 -5.21 -24.48 28.61
C CYS A 52 -6.36 -25.43 28.98
N VAL A 53 -6.19 -26.20 30.07
CA VAL A 53 -7.25 -27.06 30.62
C VAL A 53 -7.50 -26.65 32.06
N ASP A 54 -8.72 -26.20 32.36
CA ASP A 54 -9.15 -25.83 33.71
C ASP A 54 -8.20 -24.83 34.42
N GLY A 55 -7.68 -23.84 33.70
CA GLY A 55 -6.80 -22.79 34.23
C GLY A 55 -5.33 -23.23 34.41
N SER A 56 -4.93 -24.39 33.89
CA SER A 56 -3.55 -24.87 33.86
C SER A 56 -3.10 -25.25 32.45
N TRP A 57 -1.86 -24.91 32.09
CA TRP A 57 -1.26 -25.40 30.84
C TRP A 57 -0.92 -26.88 30.98
N GLU A 58 -1.47 -27.68 30.07
CA GLU A 58 -1.14 -29.09 29.93
C GLU A 58 -0.45 -29.33 28.59
N LEU A 59 0.63 -30.10 28.64
CA LEU A 59 1.30 -30.61 27.46
C LEU A 59 0.47 -31.77 26.95
N VAL A 60 -0.23 -31.58 25.83
CA VAL A 60 -0.94 -32.67 25.18
C VAL A 60 0.01 -33.35 24.21
N GLU A 61 0.27 -34.63 24.52
CA GLU A 61 0.91 -35.54 23.59
C GLU A 61 0.00 -35.67 22.38
N VAL A 62 0.33 -34.95 21.31
CA VAL A 62 -0.33 -35.15 20.02
C VAL A 62 0.09 -36.55 19.59
N PRO A 63 -0.83 -37.48 19.33
CA PRO A 63 -0.51 -38.89 19.13
C PRO A 63 0.48 -39.06 17.97
N THR A 64 1.76 -39.12 18.32
CA THR A 64 2.95 -39.39 17.50
C THR A 64 2.69 -39.40 15.99
N PHE A 65 2.40 -38.23 15.41
CA PHE A 65 2.42 -38.05 13.97
C PHE A 65 3.85 -37.70 13.59
N ALA A 66 4.52 -38.65 12.94
CA ALA A 66 5.83 -38.54 12.31
C ALA A 66 7.03 -38.13 13.21
N PRO A 67 8.25 -38.59 12.91
CA PRO A 67 9.45 -38.03 13.52
C PRO A 67 9.54 -36.55 13.14
N CYS A 68 9.84 -35.67 14.10
CA CYS A 68 10.04 -34.24 13.86
C CYS A 68 11.08 -34.07 12.75
N VAL A 69 10.67 -33.57 11.59
CA VAL A 69 11.60 -33.23 10.51
C VAL A 69 12.35 -31.99 10.95
N GLU A 70 13.67 -32.11 11.09
CA GLU A 70 14.53 -30.97 11.42
C GLU A 70 14.44 -29.92 10.32
N CYS A 71 14.30 -28.66 10.71
CA CYS A 71 14.40 -27.55 9.77
C CYS A 71 15.78 -27.53 9.12
N PRO A 72 15.87 -27.28 7.79
CA PRO A 72 17.15 -27.04 7.14
C PRO A 72 17.98 -26.00 7.91
N ALA A 73 19.31 -26.14 7.96
CA ALA A 73 20.17 -25.23 8.73
C ALA A 73 20.18 -23.78 8.19
N SER A 74 19.72 -23.58 6.95
CA SER A 74 19.59 -22.29 6.28
C SER A 74 18.24 -22.23 5.57
N GLN A 75 17.71 -21.03 5.37
CA GLN A 75 16.45 -20.83 4.65
C GLN A 75 16.49 -21.57 3.29
N PRO A 76 15.53 -22.46 3.00
CA PRO A 76 15.44 -23.13 1.72
C PRO A 76 14.97 -22.15 0.63
N ALA A 77 15.37 -22.39 -0.63
CA ALA A 77 14.89 -21.60 -1.75
C ALA A 77 13.41 -21.89 -2.01
N ASP A 78 12.63 -20.88 -2.39
CA ASP A 78 11.23 -21.06 -2.77
C ASP A 78 11.11 -22.05 -3.94
N GLY A 79 10.17 -23.00 -3.82
CA GLY A 79 9.94 -24.10 -4.76
C GLY A 79 10.92 -25.27 -4.62
N SER A 80 11.88 -25.23 -3.69
CA SER A 80 12.73 -26.39 -3.40
C SER A 80 11.94 -27.49 -2.67
N ALA A 81 12.34 -28.75 -2.89
CA ALA A 81 11.67 -29.88 -2.27
C ALA A 81 11.83 -29.86 -0.74
N CYS A 82 10.78 -30.30 -0.05
CA CYS A 82 10.72 -30.43 1.39
C CYS A 82 10.21 -31.84 1.75
N GLU A 83 10.56 -32.32 2.95
CA GLU A 83 10.25 -33.70 3.35
C GLU A 83 8.80 -33.87 3.78
N GLU A 84 8.20 -32.83 4.39
CA GLU A 84 6.87 -32.91 4.99
C GLU A 84 6.03 -31.65 4.74
N ILE A 85 4.93 -31.81 3.99
CA ILE A 85 3.96 -30.74 3.74
C ILE A 85 3.37 -30.26 5.06
N GLY A 86 3.34 -28.95 5.27
CA GLY A 86 2.92 -28.29 6.51
C GLY A 86 4.07 -28.03 7.48
N GLN A 87 5.30 -28.50 7.20
CA GLN A 87 6.47 -28.16 8.01
C GLN A 87 6.71 -26.64 7.97
N GLU A 88 6.82 -26.02 9.14
CA GLU A 88 7.12 -24.59 9.29
C GLU A 88 8.46 -24.39 9.99
N CYS A 89 9.29 -23.51 9.44
CA CYS A 89 10.62 -23.20 9.92
C CYS A 89 10.83 -21.69 9.97
N GLN A 90 11.27 -21.18 11.13
CA GLN A 90 11.63 -19.78 11.27
C GLN A 90 13.14 -19.59 11.13
N TYR A 91 13.55 -18.61 10.34
CA TYR A 91 14.96 -18.25 10.16
C TYR A 91 15.17 -16.80 10.53
N GLU A 92 16.22 -16.50 11.29
CA GLU A 92 16.68 -15.13 11.48
C GLU A 92 17.35 -14.64 10.21
N VAL A 93 16.88 -13.51 9.69
CA VAL A 93 17.45 -12.86 8.51
C VAL A 93 17.75 -11.40 8.84
N GLU A 94 18.98 -10.97 8.54
CA GLU A 94 19.38 -9.57 8.66
C GLU A 94 18.96 -8.85 7.37
N TYR A 95 17.73 -8.34 7.37
CA TYR A 95 17.30 -7.38 6.36
C TYR A 95 17.66 -5.97 6.81
N GLY A 96 18.04 -5.11 5.87
CA GLY A 96 18.44 -3.71 6.12
C GLY A 96 17.28 -2.80 6.55
N CYS A 97 16.29 -3.37 7.23
CA CYS A 97 15.19 -2.71 7.89
C CYS A 97 15.53 -2.67 9.38
N ASP A 98 15.62 -1.48 9.97
CA ASP A 98 16.26 -1.27 11.26
C ASP A 98 15.70 -2.12 12.44
N ASP A 99 16.60 -2.42 13.38
CA ASP A 99 16.45 -2.83 14.80
C ASP A 99 15.57 -4.03 15.20
N PHE A 100 14.83 -4.68 14.30
CA PHE A 100 14.12 -5.93 14.63
C PHE A 100 14.78 -7.14 13.97
N PRO A 101 15.12 -8.21 14.72
CA PRO A 101 15.50 -9.47 14.11
C PRO A 101 14.29 -10.01 13.36
N GLU A 102 14.30 -9.87 12.04
CA GLU A 102 13.22 -10.37 11.21
C GLU A 102 13.33 -11.89 11.16
N THR A 103 12.29 -12.55 11.65
CA THR A 103 12.13 -13.98 11.43
C THR A 103 11.35 -14.17 10.13
N ILE A 104 11.89 -14.98 9.24
CA ILE A 104 11.17 -15.45 8.05
C ILE A 104 10.59 -16.84 8.33
N THR A 105 9.29 -16.98 8.11
CA THR A 105 8.63 -18.28 8.21
C THR A 105 8.66 -18.94 6.84
N SER A 106 9.40 -20.04 6.68
CA SER A 106 9.26 -20.91 5.51
C SER A 106 8.30 -22.04 5.84
N GLN A 107 7.32 -22.28 4.98
CA GLN A 107 6.38 -23.40 5.10
C GLN A 107 6.52 -24.33 3.89
N CYS A 108 6.57 -25.63 4.12
CA CYS A 108 6.54 -26.63 3.08
C CYS A 108 5.11 -26.80 2.54
N THR A 109 4.93 -26.57 1.24
CA THR A 109 3.64 -26.70 0.56
C THR A 109 3.67 -27.86 -0.44
N GLU A 110 2.54 -28.14 -1.10
CA GLU A 110 2.49 -29.11 -2.22
C GLU A 110 3.46 -28.75 -3.37
N ASN A 111 3.87 -27.48 -3.49
CA ASN A 111 4.78 -27.00 -4.53
C ASN A 111 6.24 -26.87 -4.05
N GLY A 112 6.56 -27.36 -2.85
CA GLY A 112 7.85 -27.16 -2.19
C GLY A 112 7.81 -26.05 -1.13
N TRP A 113 8.99 -25.68 -0.63
CA TRP A 113 9.15 -24.60 0.33
C TRP A 113 8.60 -23.28 -0.22
N MET A 114 7.86 -22.56 0.61
CA MET A 114 7.40 -21.20 0.35
C MET A 114 7.69 -20.32 1.56
N SER A 115 8.25 -19.16 1.31
CA SER A 115 8.57 -18.20 2.35
C SER A 115 7.44 -17.20 2.56
N PHE A 116 7.00 -17.08 3.80
CA PHE A 116 6.02 -16.12 4.30
C PHE A 116 6.77 -15.04 5.06
N TRP A 117 6.68 -13.84 4.52
CA TRP A 117 7.36 -12.66 5.03
C TRP A 117 6.32 -11.82 5.78
N PRO A 118 6.55 -11.40 7.03
CA PRO A 118 6.11 -10.06 7.38
C PRO A 118 6.85 -9.16 6.40
N ARG A 119 6.15 -8.60 5.42
CA ARG A 119 6.79 -7.74 4.41
C ARG A 119 7.41 -6.59 5.17
N CYS A 120 8.74 -6.59 5.38
CA CYS A 120 9.42 -5.33 5.53
C CYS A 120 9.28 -4.61 4.18
N GLN A 121 8.20 -3.84 4.07
CA GLN A 121 8.15 -2.80 3.07
C GLN A 121 9.03 -1.70 3.65
N PRO A 122 10.05 -1.22 2.92
CA PRO A 122 10.75 -0.01 3.33
C PRO A 122 9.70 1.09 3.56
N GLU A 123 10.03 2.02 4.45
CA GLU A 123 9.12 3.13 4.78
C GLU A 123 8.64 3.77 3.46
N PRO A 124 7.32 3.95 3.29
CA PRO A 124 6.80 4.48 2.04
C PRO A 124 7.43 5.84 1.74
N GLU A 125 8.17 5.93 0.64
CA GLU A 125 8.63 7.20 0.13
C GLU A 125 7.48 7.85 -0.63
N CYS A 126 6.97 8.95 -0.09
CA CYS A 126 5.92 9.74 -0.72
C CYS A 126 6.51 11.00 -1.36
N PRO A 127 6.01 11.42 -2.54
CA PRO A 127 6.31 12.75 -3.07
C PRO A 127 6.00 13.83 -2.03
N ASP A 128 6.78 14.93 -2.00
CA ASP A 128 6.54 16.06 -1.08
C ASP A 128 5.18 16.75 -1.30
N THR A 129 4.62 16.62 -2.51
CA THR A 129 3.34 17.20 -2.92
C THR A 129 2.46 16.12 -3.51
N PRO A 130 1.12 16.16 -3.30
CA PRO A 130 0.23 15.16 -3.85
C PRO A 130 0.37 15.08 -5.38
N PRO A 131 0.71 13.91 -5.94
CA PRO A 131 0.78 13.73 -7.37
C PRO A 131 -0.61 13.84 -8.00
N GLN A 132 -0.67 14.11 -9.30
CA GLN A 132 -1.95 14.10 -10.01
C GLN A 132 -2.44 12.65 -10.20
N ALA A 133 -3.67 12.36 -9.78
CA ALA A 133 -4.29 11.06 -10.03
C ALA A 133 -4.30 10.71 -11.53
N GLY A 134 -4.07 9.44 -11.84
CA GLY A 134 -3.95 8.93 -13.19
C GLY A 134 -2.61 9.20 -13.88
N THR A 135 -1.65 9.87 -13.21
CA THR A 135 -0.29 10.03 -13.74
C THR A 135 0.59 8.82 -13.45
N ASP A 136 1.61 8.59 -14.30
CA ASP A 136 2.57 7.49 -14.17
C ASP A 136 3.39 7.63 -12.87
N CYS A 137 3.37 6.57 -12.06
CA CYS A 137 4.10 6.47 -10.80
C CYS A 137 5.29 5.50 -10.86
N THR A 138 5.80 5.19 -12.05
CA THR A 138 7.02 4.39 -12.24
C THR A 138 8.19 4.97 -11.43
N GLY A 139 8.83 4.13 -10.62
CA GLY A 139 9.92 4.53 -9.73
C GLY A 139 9.49 4.88 -8.29
N TRP A 140 8.18 4.83 -8.01
CA TRP A 140 7.61 4.95 -6.66
C TRP A 140 7.15 3.58 -6.13
N ASP A 141 8.04 2.58 -6.22
CA ASP A 141 7.76 1.16 -5.93
C ASP A 141 7.28 0.88 -4.49
N PHE A 142 7.37 1.88 -3.61
CA PHE A 142 7.00 1.81 -2.20
C PHE A 142 5.92 2.81 -1.76
N ALA A 143 5.32 3.57 -2.69
CA ALA A 143 4.24 4.50 -2.38
C ALA A 143 2.87 3.78 -2.25
N TYR A 144 2.77 2.87 -1.29
CA TYR A 144 1.55 2.09 -1.05
C TYR A 144 0.47 2.87 -0.30
N TYR A 145 0.85 3.92 0.43
CA TYR A 145 -0.07 4.78 1.16
C TYR A 145 0.61 6.11 1.49
N CYS A 146 0.17 7.19 0.85
CA CYS A 146 0.66 8.55 1.02
C CYS A 146 -0.48 9.47 1.44
N SER A 147 -0.42 9.98 2.67
CA SER A 147 -1.41 10.90 3.20
C SER A 147 -0.90 12.34 3.12
N TYR A 148 -1.69 13.21 2.49
CA TYR A 148 -1.39 14.62 2.29
C TYR A 148 -2.39 15.49 3.04
N GLU A 149 -1.91 16.46 3.81
CA GLU A 149 -2.77 17.52 4.34
C GLU A 149 -3.21 18.43 3.18
N VAL A 150 -4.53 18.54 2.98
CA VAL A 150 -5.16 19.34 1.94
C VAL A 150 -6.25 20.22 2.56
N ASP A 151 -6.46 21.41 2.01
CA ASP A 151 -7.46 22.36 2.53
C ASP A 151 -8.87 21.98 2.07
N CYS A 152 -9.44 20.91 2.66
CA CYS A 152 -10.78 20.41 2.37
C CYS A 152 -11.67 20.26 3.62
N GLY A 153 -11.46 21.10 4.64
CA GLY A 153 -12.28 21.13 5.87
C GLY A 153 -11.57 20.58 7.10
N GLU A 154 -12.35 20.21 8.13
CA GLU A 154 -11.85 20.01 9.51
C GLU A 154 -10.90 18.81 9.68
N LEU A 155 -10.81 17.90 8.70
CA LEU A 155 -9.95 16.71 8.74
C LEU A 155 -9.20 16.45 7.42
N GLY A 156 -9.02 17.47 6.57
CA GLY A 156 -8.64 17.31 5.16
C GLY A 156 -7.36 16.53 4.87
N LEU A 157 -7.48 15.22 4.75
CA LEU A 157 -6.42 14.31 4.33
C LEU A 157 -6.78 13.74 2.96
N LEU A 158 -5.81 13.76 2.05
CA LEU A 158 -5.86 13.12 0.75
C LEU A 158 -4.93 11.90 0.80
N ASP A 159 -5.52 10.72 0.71
CA ASP A 159 -4.76 9.47 0.65
C ASP A 159 -4.55 9.07 -0.81
N MET A 160 -3.31 8.76 -1.16
CA MET A 160 -2.94 8.31 -2.50
C MET A 160 -2.01 7.10 -2.45
N HIS A 161 -2.11 6.24 -3.46
CA HIS A 161 -1.14 5.17 -3.68
C HIS A 161 -0.81 5.00 -5.16
N CYS A 162 0.29 4.31 -5.44
CA CYS A 162 0.66 3.90 -6.79
C CYS A 162 0.06 2.51 -7.11
N ASP A 163 -0.89 2.46 -8.04
CA ASP A 163 -1.57 1.23 -8.46
C ASP A 163 -0.73 0.45 -9.49
N PHE A 164 0.02 -0.53 -8.98
CA PHE A 164 0.84 -1.47 -9.76
C PHE A 164 0.04 -2.54 -10.52
N SER A 165 -1.30 -2.53 -10.46
CA SER A 165 -2.14 -3.41 -11.29
C SER A 165 -2.23 -2.94 -12.74
N THR A 166 -1.81 -1.71 -13.03
CA THR A 166 -1.80 -1.09 -14.37
C THR A 166 -0.40 -1.05 -14.99
N THR A 167 -0.31 -0.79 -16.31
CA THR A 167 0.98 -0.65 -17.01
C THR A 167 0.91 0.53 -18.00
N PRO A 168 1.59 1.65 -17.73
CA PRO A 168 2.42 1.92 -16.54
C PRO A 168 1.58 1.96 -15.24
N PRO A 169 2.20 1.80 -14.07
CA PRO A 169 1.50 1.97 -12.80
C PRO A 169 1.04 3.44 -12.67
N LEU A 170 -0.14 3.66 -12.08
CA LEU A 170 -0.76 4.99 -12.01
C LEU A 170 -1.04 5.41 -10.56
N TRP A 171 -0.85 6.69 -10.26
CA TRP A 171 -1.31 7.27 -8.99
C TRP A 171 -2.83 7.22 -8.89
N VAL A 172 -3.35 6.74 -7.77
CA VAL A 172 -4.78 6.65 -7.48
C VAL A 172 -5.06 7.23 -6.10
N VAL A 173 -6.29 7.72 -5.91
CA VAL A 173 -6.77 8.24 -4.63
C VAL A 173 -7.42 7.09 -3.87
N ASP A 174 -6.98 6.82 -2.65
CA ASP A 174 -7.62 5.86 -1.76
C ASP A 174 -8.80 6.48 -1.02
N GLY A 175 -9.82 5.66 -0.79
CA GLY A 175 -11.13 6.07 -0.28
C GLY A 175 -11.09 7.07 0.88
N GLY A 176 -11.44 8.32 0.57
CA GLY A 176 -11.75 9.39 1.51
C GLY A 176 -12.66 10.39 0.81
N SER A 177 -13.94 10.04 0.65
CA SER A 177 -14.97 10.87 -0.01
C SER A 177 -15.24 12.21 0.69
N ASP A 178 -14.64 12.47 1.84
CA ASP A 178 -14.87 13.67 2.62
C ASP A 178 -14.14 14.89 2.03
N CYS A 179 -13.18 14.67 1.13
CA CYS A 179 -12.51 15.70 0.34
C CYS A 179 -12.89 15.65 -1.14
N VAL A 180 -14.08 15.14 -1.47
CA VAL A 180 -14.72 15.41 -2.77
C VAL A 180 -15.68 16.57 -2.53
N PRO A 181 -15.30 17.82 -2.87
CA PRO A 181 -16.27 18.91 -2.84
C PRO A 181 -17.43 18.51 -3.73
N THR A 182 -18.63 18.53 -3.16
CA THR A 182 -19.88 18.39 -3.95
C THR A 182 -19.98 19.49 -5.02
N ASP A 183 -19.18 20.54 -4.85
CA ASP A 183 -19.08 21.70 -5.73
C ASP A 183 -17.63 21.88 -6.19
N CYS A 184 -17.35 21.55 -7.47
CA CYS A 184 -16.04 21.74 -8.07
C CYS A 184 -15.55 23.19 -7.94
N SER A 185 -16.44 24.18 -7.93
CA SER A 185 -16.07 25.60 -7.85
C SER A 185 -15.42 25.99 -6.52
N ALA A 186 -15.56 25.18 -5.48
CA ALA A 186 -14.88 25.37 -4.20
C ALA A 186 -13.40 24.93 -4.25
N VAL A 187 -12.99 24.15 -5.25
CA VAL A 187 -11.61 23.70 -5.42
C VAL A 187 -10.81 24.78 -6.13
N THR A 188 -9.80 25.32 -5.43
CA THR A 188 -8.92 26.37 -5.94
C THR A 188 -7.54 25.87 -6.37
N ASP A 189 -7.29 24.56 -6.24
CA ASP A 189 -6.05 23.91 -6.63
C ASP A 189 -6.26 22.94 -7.81
N ALA A 190 -5.39 23.04 -8.83
CA ALA A 190 -5.49 22.25 -10.05
C ALA A 190 -5.26 20.75 -9.82
N GLY A 191 -4.36 20.39 -8.89
CA GLY A 191 -4.09 19.00 -8.53
C GLY A 191 -5.31 18.37 -7.89
N VAL A 192 -5.82 19.01 -6.83
CA VAL A 192 -7.03 18.58 -6.12
C VAL A 192 -8.21 18.44 -7.08
N CYS A 193 -8.40 19.41 -7.97
CA CYS A 193 -9.51 19.39 -8.92
C CYS A 193 -9.49 18.17 -9.84
N ASN A 194 -8.33 17.88 -10.43
CA ASN A 194 -8.19 16.74 -11.35
C ASN A 194 -8.21 15.38 -10.63
N THR A 195 -8.02 15.37 -9.32
CA THR A 195 -8.19 14.17 -8.48
C THR A 195 -9.61 14.04 -7.93
N THR A 196 -10.41 15.10 -7.97
CA THR A 196 -11.80 15.11 -7.51
C THR A 196 -12.66 14.44 -8.57
N GLY A 197 -13.14 13.22 -8.30
CA GLY A 197 -13.98 12.48 -9.23
C GLY A 197 -15.20 13.31 -9.67
N GLY A 198 -15.31 13.58 -10.98
CA GLY A 198 -16.37 14.42 -11.54
C GLY A 198 -16.00 15.89 -11.73
N CYS A 199 -14.78 16.31 -11.39
CA CYS A 199 -14.24 17.64 -11.69
C CYS A 199 -13.01 17.60 -12.62
N GLN A 200 -12.72 18.73 -13.27
CA GLN A 200 -11.58 18.97 -14.15
C GLN A 200 -11.09 20.42 -14.01
N TRP A 201 -9.77 20.62 -13.99
CA TRP A 201 -9.20 21.96 -13.95
C TRP A 201 -9.16 22.54 -15.37
N LEU A 202 -9.82 23.68 -15.56
CA LEU A 202 -9.80 24.39 -16.83
C LEU A 202 -8.95 25.65 -16.70
N VAL A 203 -8.00 25.81 -17.62
CA VAL A 203 -7.24 27.04 -17.81
C VAL A 203 -7.85 27.81 -19.00
N PRO A 204 -7.87 29.15 -18.96
CA PRO A 204 -8.38 29.92 -20.06
C PRO A 204 -7.57 29.69 -21.35
N GLY A 205 -8.24 29.20 -22.39
CA GLY A 205 -7.66 29.00 -23.72
C GLY A 205 -7.63 30.26 -24.58
N CYS A 206 -7.00 30.18 -25.75
CA CYS A 206 -7.11 31.22 -26.77
C CYS A 206 -8.49 31.14 -27.46
N ALA A 207 -9.40 32.06 -27.20
CA ALA A 207 -10.52 32.24 -28.13
C ALA A 207 -10.00 32.83 -29.46
N ASN A 208 -10.58 32.40 -30.58
CA ASN A 208 -10.23 32.84 -31.93
C ASN A 208 -10.37 34.37 -32.16
N ASP A 209 -11.01 35.09 -31.23
CA ASP A 209 -11.28 36.53 -31.26
C ASP A 209 -10.60 37.31 -30.10
N GLY A 210 -9.76 36.64 -29.31
CA GLY A 210 -9.04 37.26 -28.19
C GLY A 210 -9.90 37.55 -26.95
N GLN A 211 -11.14 37.04 -26.89
CA GLN A 211 -11.92 37.07 -25.65
C GLN A 211 -11.63 35.82 -24.80
N ILE A 212 -10.94 36.01 -23.68
CA ILE A 212 -10.85 34.96 -22.67
C ILE A 212 -12.25 34.82 -22.05
N SER A 213 -12.88 33.65 -22.21
CA SER A 213 -14.25 33.38 -21.78
C SER A 213 -14.34 32.83 -20.36
N ILE A 214 -13.43 31.94 -19.96
CA ILE A 214 -13.46 31.29 -18.65
C ILE A 214 -12.42 31.85 -17.70
N THR A 215 -12.75 31.83 -16.40
CA THR A 215 -11.75 32.05 -15.34
C THR A 215 -11.04 30.73 -15.10
N GLU A 216 -9.73 30.76 -14.83
CA GLU A 216 -9.02 29.56 -14.42
C GLU A 216 -9.65 28.99 -13.14
N GLY A 217 -9.98 27.70 -13.14
CA GLY A 217 -10.66 27.08 -12.01
C GLY A 217 -11.06 25.64 -12.21
N CYS A 218 -11.72 25.08 -11.21
CA CYS A 218 -12.20 23.72 -11.19
C CYS A 218 -13.68 23.63 -11.56
N TYR A 219 -13.99 22.79 -12.56
CA TYR A 219 -15.33 22.67 -13.15
C TYR A 219 -15.77 21.21 -13.20
N PRO A 220 -17.08 20.90 -13.20
CA PRO A 220 -17.55 19.55 -13.42
C PRO A 220 -17.13 18.98 -14.80
N VAL A 221 -16.88 17.67 -14.88
CA VAL A 221 -16.53 16.98 -16.14
C VAL A 221 -17.71 16.94 -17.12
N ASP A 222 -18.93 16.84 -16.61
CA ASP A 222 -20.18 16.67 -17.37
C ASP A 222 -21.17 17.83 -17.16
N ASP A 223 -20.67 19.07 -17.07
CA ASP A 223 -21.40 20.20 -16.50
C ASP A 223 -22.77 20.48 -17.17
N CYS A 224 -22.88 20.41 -18.50
CA CYS A 224 -24.19 20.57 -19.17
C CYS A 224 -24.46 19.82 -20.47
N LEU A 225 -23.49 19.10 -21.05
CA LEU A 225 -23.72 18.36 -22.30
C LEU A 225 -24.65 17.14 -22.12
N VAL A 226 -24.55 16.47 -20.97
CA VAL A 226 -25.25 15.20 -20.70
C VAL A 226 -26.59 15.43 -20.03
N THR A 227 -26.64 16.35 -19.07
CA THR A 227 -27.85 16.64 -18.27
C THR A 227 -28.70 17.73 -18.91
N ASN A 228 -28.11 18.64 -19.69
CA ASN A 228 -28.77 19.83 -20.23
C ASN A 228 -29.43 20.70 -19.14
N GLU A 229 -28.95 20.57 -17.90
CA GLU A 229 -29.50 21.20 -16.69
C GLU A 229 -28.43 22.09 -16.06
N CYS A 230 -28.28 23.30 -16.59
CA CYS A 230 -27.65 24.38 -15.82
C CYS A 230 -28.63 24.93 -14.78
N GLY A 231 -28.10 25.63 -13.77
CA GLY A 231 -28.93 26.34 -12.80
C GLY A 231 -29.92 27.32 -13.46
N PRO A 232 -30.98 27.75 -12.76
CA PRO A 232 -32.04 28.59 -13.33
C PRO A 232 -31.59 29.97 -13.85
N GLU A 233 -30.37 30.39 -13.52
CA GLU A 233 -29.76 31.65 -13.97
C GLU A 233 -28.51 31.44 -14.84
N GLU A 234 -28.27 30.20 -15.27
CA GLU A 234 -27.09 29.80 -16.02
C GLU A 234 -27.49 29.31 -17.43
N ILE A 235 -26.55 29.42 -18.36
CA ILE A 235 -26.67 28.90 -19.72
C ILE A 235 -25.49 27.97 -20.00
N CYS A 236 -25.75 26.90 -20.74
CA CYS A 236 -24.73 25.99 -21.22
C CYS A 236 -23.99 26.65 -22.39
N VAL A 237 -22.72 27.02 -22.19
CA VAL A 237 -21.90 27.68 -23.20
C VAL A 237 -20.86 26.68 -23.73
N PRO A 238 -20.76 26.48 -25.05
CA PRO A 238 -19.67 25.72 -25.63
C PRO A 238 -18.39 26.54 -25.55
N GLU A 239 -17.37 26.00 -24.91
CA GLU A 239 -16.07 26.62 -24.71
C GLU A 239 -14.98 25.77 -25.35
N ILE A 240 -14.00 26.42 -25.97
CA ILE A 240 -12.84 25.74 -26.55
C ILE A 240 -11.70 25.85 -25.55
N TYR A 241 -11.35 24.75 -24.91
CA TYR A 241 -10.14 24.69 -24.10
C TYR A 241 -8.98 24.14 -24.93
N ASP A 242 -7.83 24.79 -24.77
CA ASP A 242 -6.59 24.43 -25.44
C ASP A 242 -5.61 23.86 -24.39
N PRO A 243 -5.45 22.53 -24.31
CA PRO A 243 -4.50 21.90 -23.38
C PRO A 243 -3.04 22.25 -23.72
N CYS A 244 -2.79 22.79 -24.90
CA CYS A 244 -1.44 23.14 -25.34
C CYS A 244 -1.10 24.55 -24.84
N ILE A 245 -0.78 24.64 -23.55
CA ILE A 245 -0.40 25.88 -22.85
C ILE A 245 0.73 26.66 -23.57
N ASP A 246 1.54 25.96 -24.38
CA ASP A 246 2.63 26.51 -25.21
C ASP A 246 2.49 26.20 -26.71
N GLY A 247 1.40 25.54 -27.14
CA GLY A 247 1.14 25.23 -28.54
C GLY A 247 0.41 26.37 -29.25
N GLY A 248 0.62 26.52 -30.56
CA GLY A 248 -0.17 27.50 -31.32
C GLY A 248 -1.66 27.14 -31.24
N CYS A 249 -2.51 28.13 -30.95
CA CYS A 249 -3.94 28.02 -30.64
C CYS A 249 -4.84 27.24 -31.65
N GLY A 250 -4.29 26.73 -32.76
CA GLY A 250 -5.01 25.98 -33.78
C GLY A 250 -4.76 24.46 -33.78
N ALA A 251 -4.00 23.93 -32.81
CA ALA A 251 -3.54 22.54 -32.83
C ALA A 251 -4.30 21.59 -31.90
N CYS A 252 -4.91 22.07 -30.80
CA CYS A 252 -5.38 21.19 -29.72
C CYS A 252 -6.77 21.53 -29.14
N GLY A 253 -7.50 22.47 -29.71
CA GLY A 253 -8.81 22.88 -29.18
C GLY A 253 -9.80 21.72 -29.11
N ILE A 254 -10.18 21.34 -27.89
CA ILE A 254 -11.31 20.44 -27.62
C ILE A 254 -12.47 21.34 -27.19
N GLU A 255 -13.68 21.02 -27.64
CA GLU A 255 -14.89 21.72 -27.23
C GLU A 255 -15.47 21.06 -25.97
N TYR A 256 -15.76 21.88 -24.97
CA TYR A 256 -16.37 21.52 -23.70
C TYR A 256 -17.62 22.36 -23.51
N HIS A 257 -18.48 21.99 -22.58
CA HIS A 257 -19.67 22.78 -22.28
C HIS A 257 -19.75 23.01 -20.78
N VAL A 258 -19.80 24.27 -20.39
CA VAL A 258 -19.84 24.71 -18.99
C VAL A 258 -21.09 25.55 -18.72
N CYS A 259 -21.61 25.47 -17.50
CA CYS A 259 -22.69 26.34 -17.05
C CYS A 259 -22.13 27.70 -16.64
N GLU A 260 -22.46 28.74 -17.39
CA GLU A 260 -22.09 30.12 -17.04
C GLU A 260 -23.32 30.94 -16.65
N PRO A 261 -23.19 31.92 -15.73
CA PRO A 261 -24.25 32.89 -15.47
C PRO A 261 -24.71 33.57 -16.77
N ALA A 262 -26.02 33.61 -17.00
CA ALA A 262 -26.58 34.24 -18.19
C ALA A 262 -26.17 35.72 -18.24
N LYS A 263 -25.34 36.10 -19.22
CA LYS A 263 -25.00 37.51 -19.46
C LYS A 263 -26.28 38.26 -19.80
N LEU A 264 -26.79 39.04 -18.84
CA LEU A 264 -27.90 39.96 -19.05
C LEU A 264 -27.48 40.94 -20.15
N GLY A 265 -28.05 40.79 -21.36
CA GLY A 265 -27.69 41.59 -22.52
C GLY A 265 -27.72 43.09 -22.20
N GLY A 266 -26.56 43.73 -22.28
CA GLY A 266 -26.40 45.18 -22.16
C GLY A 266 -26.84 45.94 -23.39
#